data_AF-A0A971X867-F1
#
_entry.id   AF-A0A971X867-F1
#
_cell.length_a   1.000
_cell.length_b   1.000
_cell.length_c   1.000
_cell.angle_alpha   90.00
_cell.angle_beta   90.00
_cell.angle_gamma   90.00
#
_symmetry.space_group_name_H-M   'P 1'
#
loop_
_entity.id
_entity.type
_entity.pdbx_description
1 polymer ?
#
loop_
_entity_poly.entity_id
_entity_poly.type
_entity_poly.pdbx_seq_one_letter_code
_entity_poly.pdbx_strand_id
1 'polypeptide(L)'
;MAFSIGIIKEKSIDPDFKVSVSLYRDSILIKNSQVNLLRQPPRISFQYPEEIQKLLSREEQQKLELEILNKVAEYIIAAPSTS
;
A
#
# COMPACT_ATOMS: atom_id res chain seq x y z
N MET A 1 14.17 7.32 9.48
CA MET A 1 14.20 5.96 8.89
C MET A 1 13.80 6.08 7.43
N ALA A 2 14.58 5.50 6.53
CA ALA A 2 14.27 5.47 5.10
C ALA A 2 14.14 4.01 4.65
N PHE A 3 13.28 3.77 3.68
CA PHE A 3 13.10 2.46 3.08
C PHE A 3 12.90 2.56 1.57
N SER A 4 13.31 1.52 0.86
CA SER A 4 13.02 1.33 -0.56
C SER A 4 12.37 -0.03 -0.75
N ILE A 5 11.31 -0.07 -1.54
CA ILE A 5 10.48 -1.26 -1.76
C ILE A 5 10.43 -1.54 -3.25
N GLY A 6 10.64 -2.79 -3.65
CA GLY A 6 10.54 -3.23 -5.05
C GLY A 6 9.84 -4.58 -5.15
N ILE A 7 8.92 -4.73 -6.11
CA ILE A 7 8.30 -6.04 -6.42
C ILE A 7 9.27 -6.86 -7.25
N ILE A 8 9.52 -8.11 -6.84
CA ILE A 8 10.27 -9.10 -7.61
C ILE A 8 9.27 -9.76 -8.57
N LYS A 9 9.08 -9.14 -9.74
CA LYS A 9 8.01 -9.45 -10.69
C LYS A 9 8.02 -10.92 -11.12
N GLU A 10 9.21 -11.46 -11.40
CA GLU A 10 9.42 -12.83 -11.85
C GLU A 10 9.11 -13.91 -10.80
N LYS A 11 8.93 -13.52 -9.53
CA LYS A 11 8.56 -14.43 -8.43
C LYS A 11 7.18 -14.11 -7.84
N SER A 12 6.41 -13.24 -8.49
CA SER A 12 5.14 -12.74 -7.96
C SER A 12 3.98 -13.07 -8.90
N ILE A 13 2.90 -13.61 -8.35
CA ILE A 13 1.64 -13.86 -9.05
C ILE A 13 0.50 -13.64 -8.06
N ASP A 14 -0.55 -12.94 -8.45
CA ASP A 14 -1.69 -12.72 -7.56
C ASP A 14 -2.26 -14.06 -7.04
N PRO A 15 -2.43 -14.26 -5.72
CA PRO A 15 -2.32 -13.29 -4.61
C PRO A 15 -0.96 -13.23 -3.89
N ASP A 16 0.03 -14.03 -4.29
CA ASP A 16 1.34 -14.18 -3.65
C ASP A 16 2.44 -13.32 -4.30
N PHE A 17 2.97 -12.37 -3.54
CA PHE A 17 4.01 -11.45 -4.00
C PHE A 17 5.31 -11.64 -3.22
N LYS A 18 6.43 -11.50 -3.93
CA LYS A 18 7.77 -11.36 -3.33
C LYS A 18 8.22 -9.92 -3.45
N VAL A 19 8.57 -9.33 -2.31
CA VAL A 19 8.95 -7.92 -2.22
C VAL A 19 10.39 -7.83 -1.70
N SER A 20 11.23 -7.07 -2.38
CA SER A 20 12.55 -6.67 -1.90
C SER A 20 12.43 -5.40 -1.08
N VAL A 21 12.93 -5.43 0.16
CA VAL A 21 12.92 -4.30 1.08
C VAL A 21 14.35 -3.98 1.50
N SER A 22 14.73 -2.72 1.36
CA SER A 22 15.95 -2.19 1.99
C SER A 22 15.59 -1.14 3.02
N LEU A 23 16.26 -1.19 4.17
CA LEU A 23 16.01 -0.33 5.33
C LEU A 23 17.30 0.39 5.70
N TYR A 24 17.18 1.69 5.95
CA TYR A 24 18.24 2.51 6.49
C TYR A 24 17.75 3.27 7.72
N ARG A 25 18.40 3.00 8.85
CA ARG A 25 18.14 3.69 10.11
C ARG A 25 19.44 3.80 10.89
N ASP A 26 19.90 5.02 11.12
CA ASP A 26 21.11 5.33 11.86
C ASP A 26 22.33 4.57 11.29
N SER A 27 22.91 3.63 12.04
CA SER A 27 24.02 2.77 11.60
C SER A 27 23.57 1.43 11.01
N ILE A 28 22.27 1.11 11.02
CA ILE A 28 21.72 -0.16 10.54
C ILE A 28 21.35 -0.03 9.06
N LEU A 29 21.94 -0.91 8.25
CA LEU A 29 21.69 -1.04 6.83
C LEU A 29 21.31 -2.48 6.49
N ILE A 30 20.05 -2.68 6.11
CA ILE A 30 19.55 -3.96 5.59
C ILE A 30 19.27 -3.75 4.10
N LYS A 31 19.88 -4.58 3.24
CA LYS A 31 19.73 -4.48 1.78
C LYS A 31 19.03 -5.70 1.22
N ASN A 32 18.08 -5.46 0.32
CA ASN A 32 17.41 -6.47 -0.52
C ASN A 32 16.84 -7.67 0.27
N SER A 33 16.32 -7.42 1.47
CA SER A 33 15.67 -8.47 2.24
C SER A 33 14.36 -8.86 1.57
N GLN A 34 14.14 -10.15 1.36
CA GLN A 34 12.94 -10.64 0.69
C GLN A 34 11.81 -10.84 1.72
N VAL A 35 10.69 -10.14 1.50
CA VAL A 35 9.47 -10.24 2.28
C VAL A 35 8.41 -10.95 1.44
N ASN A 36 7.70 -11.90 2.06
CA ASN A 36 6.55 -12.55 1.46
C ASN A 36 5.30 -11.73 1.78
N LEU A 37 4.53 -11.39 0.76
CA LEU A 37 3.27 -10.66 0.90
C LEU A 37 2.15 -11.49 0.30
N LEU A 38 1.13 -11.77 1.10
CA LEU A 38 -0.10 -12.39 0.66
C LEU A 38 -1.18 -11.31 0.55
N ARG A 39 -1.65 -11.03 -0.66
CA ARG A 39 -2.75 -10.11 -0.88
C ARG A 39 -4.06 -10.80 -0.52
N GLN A 40 -4.62 -10.44 0.62
CA GLN A 40 -6.01 -10.76 0.91
C GLN A 40 -6.90 -9.66 0.33
N PRO A 41 -7.95 -9.98 -0.43
CA PRO A 41 -8.87 -8.97 -0.97
C PRO A 41 -9.45 -8.13 0.18
N PRO A 42 -9.20 -6.83 0.24
CA PRO A 42 -9.83 -5.99 1.24
C PRO A 42 -11.33 -5.91 0.94
N ARG A 43 -12.18 -6.08 1.97
CA ARG A 43 -13.61 -5.79 1.87
C ARG A 43 -13.83 -4.30 2.06
N ILE A 44 -13.52 -3.51 1.04
CA ILE A 44 -13.68 -2.04 1.07
C ILE A 44 -14.61 -1.65 -0.08
N SER A 45 -15.64 -0.87 0.25
CA SER A 45 -16.59 -0.30 -0.71
C SER A 45 -16.48 1.21 -0.67
N PHE A 46 -16.23 1.83 -1.82
CA PHE A 46 -16.25 3.29 -1.95
C PHE A 46 -17.63 3.73 -2.42
N GLN A 47 -18.18 4.73 -1.74
CA GLN A 47 -19.42 5.38 -2.14
C GLN A 47 -19.09 6.83 -2.49
N TYR A 48 -19.09 7.12 -3.78
CA TYR A 48 -18.81 8.46 -4.29
C TYR A 48 -20.11 9.23 -4.50
N PRO A 49 -20.16 10.52 -4.14
CA PRO A 49 -21.19 11.43 -4.64
C PRO A 49 -21.22 11.44 -6.17
N GLU A 50 -22.39 11.66 -6.77
CA GLU A 50 -22.57 11.66 -8.24
C GLU A 50 -21.62 12.62 -8.97
N GLU A 51 -21.34 13.77 -8.34
CA GLU A 51 -20.45 14.79 -8.89
C GLU A 51 -19.05 14.25 -9.16
N ILE A 52 -18.53 13.41 -8.25
CA ILE A 52 -17.19 12.82 -8.39
C ILE A 52 -17.21 11.68 -9.41
N GLN A 53 -18.27 10.86 -9.41
CA GLN A 53 -18.39 9.71 -10.32
C GLN A 53 -18.35 10.12 -11.81
N LYS A 54 -18.92 11.28 -12.14
CA LYS A 54 -19.00 11.76 -13.53
C LYS A 54 -17.71 12.41 -14.03
N LEU A 55 -16.77 12.73 -13.14
CA LEU A 55 -15.58 13.52 -13.45
C LEU A 55 -14.31 12.68 -13.67
N LEU A 56 -14.26 11.47 -13.09
CA LEU A 56 -13.04 10.66 -13.09
C LEU A 56 -13.16 9.47 -14.05
N SER A 57 -12.10 9.24 -14.82
CA SER A 57 -11.90 7.96 -15.49
C SER A 57 -11.68 6.83 -14.47
N ARG A 58 -11.83 5.58 -14.92
CA ARG A 58 -11.59 4.41 -14.06
C ARG A 58 -10.17 4.38 -13.48
N GLU A 59 -9.15 4.81 -14.24
CA GLU A 59 -7.77 4.85 -13.76
C GLU A 59 -7.59 5.94 -12.69
N GLU A 60 -8.18 7.12 -12.89
CA GLU A 60 -8.14 8.21 -11.90
C GLU A 60 -8.90 7.83 -10.62
N GLN A 61 -10.02 7.14 -10.76
CA GLN A 61 -10.75 6.60 -9.62
C GLN A 61 -9.89 5.60 -8.83
N GLN A 62 -9.20 4.67 -9.49
CA GLN A 62 -8.28 3.73 -8.82
C GLN A 62 -7.13 4.44 -8.10
N LYS A 63 -6.57 5.49 -8.69
CA LYS A 63 -5.54 6.33 -8.02
C LYS A 63 -6.12 7.02 -6.78
N LEU A 64 -7.31 7.61 -6.89
CA LEU A 64 -8.00 8.23 -5.76
C LEU A 64 -8.28 7.22 -4.64
N GLU A 65 -8.77 6.03 -4.98
CA GLU A 65 -9.01 4.94 -4.02
C GLU A 65 -7.71 4.57 -3.27
N LEU A 66 -6.59 4.44 -3.97
CA LEU A 66 -5.28 4.17 -3.34
C LEU A 66 -4.85 5.29 -2.40
N GLU A 67 -5.02 6.56 -2.78
CA GLU A 67 -4.70 7.70 -1.92
C GLU A 67 -5.60 7.76 -0.66
N ILE A 68 -6.90 7.46 -0.82
CA ILE A 68 -7.83 7.34 0.32
C ILE A 68 -7.35 6.23 1.27
N LEU A 69 -7.01 5.05 0.74
CA LEU A 69 -6.52 3.94 1.55
C LEU A 69 -5.22 4.29 2.28
N ASN A 70 -4.30 4.97 1.60
CA ASN A 70 -3.05 5.42 2.22
C ASN A 70 -3.33 6.39 3.39
N LYS A 71 -4.22 7.38 3.19
CA LYS A 71 -4.60 8.32 4.25
C LYS A 71 -5.30 7.66 5.44
N VAL A 72 -6.17 6.69 5.18
CA VAL A 72 -6.81 5.89 6.23
C VAL A 72 -5.76 5.09 7.03
N ALA A 73 -4.82 4.43 6.34
CA ALA A 73 -3.74 3.69 6.98
C ALA A 73 -2.84 4.61 7.83
N GLU A 74 -2.45 5.77 7.31
CA GLU A 74 -1.70 6.80 8.04
C GLU A 74 -2.43 7.22 9.33
N TYR A 75 -3.74 7.47 9.25
CA TYR A 75 -4.56 7.81 10.40
C TYR A 75 -4.60 6.68 11.45
N ILE A 76 -4.79 5.42 11.02
CA ILE A 76 -4.81 4.26 11.92
C ILE A 76 -3.47 4.08 12.63
N ILE A 77 -2.35 4.27 11.93
CA ILE A 77 -0.99 4.17 12.49
C ILE A 77 -0.71 5.30 13.47
N ALA A 78 -1.18 6.52 13.17
CA ALA A 78 -0.99 7.69 14.01
C ALA A 78 -1.93 7.73 15.22
N ALA A 79 -3.08 7.06 15.14
CA ALA A 79 -4.01 6.95 16.26
C ALA A 79 -3.31 6.19 17.40
N PRO A 80 -3.31 6.73 18.65
CA PRO A 80 -2.77 5.99 19.78
C PRO A 80 -3.52 4.67 19.89
N SER A 81 -2.78 3.56 20.01
CA SER A 81 -3.33 2.25 20.35
C SER A 81 -4.02 2.37 21.71
N THR A 82 -5.30 2.72 21.68
CA THR A 82 -6.18 2.63 22.84
C THR A 82 -6.50 1.15 22.98
N SER A 83 -5.67 0.48 23.76
CA SER A 83 -5.76 -0.92 24.13
C SER A 83 -5.55 -1.03 25.63
#